data_AF-A0A0D2SV76-F1
#
_entry.id   AF-A0A0D2SV76-F1
#
_cell.length_a   1.000
_cell.length_b   1.000
_cell.length_c   1.000
_cell.angle_alpha   90.00
_cell.angle_beta   90.00
_cell.angle_gamma   90.00
#
_symmetry.space_group_name_H-M   'P 1'
#
loop_
_entity.id
_entity.type
_entity.pdbx_description
1 polymer ?
#
loop_
_entity_poly.entity_id
_entity_poly.type
_entity_poly.pdbx_seq_one_letter_code
_entity_poly.pdbx_strand_id
1 'polypeptide(L)'
;MGSYRMCVCFTRKFKVTEAAPPTDVKDAFNRYAEGGPHMTAEQLHRFLVDVQGQGFATKGDAEGIVQQLLQKRHHMAKFRRHALTLDDFHHYLFSADLNPPIGDQVHHDMTAPLSDYFIYTGHNSYLTGNQLSSDCSDVPIIKALKRGVRVVELDIWPNSTKDDVHVLHGRTLTTPVELIKCLKSIKEHAFRASPYPVVITLEDHLTPDLQAKVAQMVTQTFGTMLFCPDSECLKELPTPEKLKYRIIISTKPPKEYLEAESNKRKMNNSHNVKESDDDVWGKEPAELTVDQEDEKTDSDASENNQDNEETDACEPEVRLSRAPAYKHLIAIHAGKPKGGLKEGLKVEPDKVRRLSLSEQALEKATMSHGTDVVRFTQKNILRIYPKGTRFNSSNYKPLIGWMHGAQMVAFNMQGYGRYLWLMHGMFRSNGGCGYVKKPDFLMNVNPNGSVFNPKADLPVKKTLK
;
A
#
# COMPACT_ATOMS: atom_id res chain seq x y z
N MET A 1 -3.91 33.79 -17.34
CA MET A 1 -4.25 34.20 -18.72
C MET A 1 -3.17 33.67 -19.66
N GLY A 2 -3.53 32.84 -20.64
CA GLY A 2 -2.59 32.38 -21.66
C GLY A 2 -2.70 33.26 -22.90
N SER A 3 -1.59 33.83 -23.37
CA SER A 3 -1.50 34.45 -24.69
C SER A 3 -0.67 33.56 -25.60
N TYR A 4 -1.16 33.30 -26.81
CA TYR A 4 -0.35 32.67 -27.85
C TYR A 4 -0.30 33.56 -29.09
N ARG A 5 0.86 33.58 -29.74
CA ARG A 5 1.13 34.32 -30.97
C ARG A 5 0.70 33.46 -32.16
N MET A 6 -0.20 33.97 -32.98
CA MET A 6 -0.52 33.39 -34.29
C MET A 6 0.10 34.29 -35.35
N CYS A 7 1.00 33.73 -36.17
CA CYS A 7 1.69 34.40 -37.28
C CYS A 7 2.19 35.82 -36.93
N VAL A 8 3.39 35.91 -36.34
CA VAL A 8 4.32 37.07 -36.14
C VAL A 8 3.74 38.41 -35.62
N CYS A 9 2.55 38.82 -36.06
CA CYS A 9 1.90 40.11 -35.82
C CYS A 9 0.58 40.03 -35.03
N PHE A 10 -0.06 38.86 -34.86
CA PHE A 10 -1.35 38.76 -34.16
C PHE A 10 -1.24 38.05 -32.80
N THR A 11 -1.53 38.80 -31.73
CA THR A 11 -1.64 38.25 -30.36
C THR A 11 -3.12 38.10 -30.02
N ARG A 12 -3.65 36.88 -30.01
CA ARG A 12 -5.04 36.63 -29.63
C ARG A 12 -5.11 36.37 -28.13
N LYS A 13 -5.75 37.29 -27.39
CA LYS A 13 -6.04 37.09 -25.97
C LYS A 13 -7.37 36.34 -25.84
N PHE A 14 -7.33 35.09 -25.42
CA PHE A 14 -8.54 34.43 -24.95
C PHE A 14 -8.86 35.01 -23.57
N LYS A 15 -9.91 35.82 -23.50
CA LYS A 15 -10.64 35.97 -22.23
C LYS A 15 -11.30 34.62 -21.99
N VAL A 16 -10.77 33.85 -21.04
CA VAL A 16 -11.60 32.86 -20.37
C VAL A 16 -12.66 33.69 -19.66
N THR A 17 -13.87 33.76 -20.23
CA THR A 17 -15.01 34.34 -19.54
C THR A 17 -15.26 33.42 -18.35
N GLU A 18 -14.99 33.87 -17.12
CA GLU A 18 -15.42 33.12 -15.94
C GLU A 18 -16.93 32.90 -16.09
N ALA A 19 -17.36 31.64 -16.02
CA ALA A 19 -18.77 31.31 -16.15
C ALA A 19 -19.54 32.07 -15.06
N ALA A 20 -20.65 32.70 -15.43
CA ALA A 20 -21.49 33.37 -14.45
C ALA A 20 -21.98 32.34 -13.42
N PRO A 21 -22.15 32.73 -12.14
CA PRO A 21 -22.66 31.82 -11.11
C PRO A 21 -24.02 31.21 -11.55
N PRO A 22 -24.17 29.88 -11.49
CA PRO A 22 -25.43 29.22 -11.81
C PRO A 22 -26.52 29.54 -10.77
N THR A 23 -27.78 29.21 -11.09
CA THR A 23 -28.96 29.59 -10.29
C THR A 23 -28.90 29.03 -8.86
N ASP A 24 -28.51 27.77 -8.72
CA ASP A 24 -28.33 27.10 -7.41
C ASP A 24 -27.30 27.81 -6.52
N VAL A 25 -26.18 28.27 -7.10
CA VAL A 25 -25.15 29.05 -6.38
C VAL A 25 -25.69 30.42 -5.99
N LYS A 26 -26.44 31.09 -6.88
CA LYS A 26 -27.11 32.38 -6.57
C LYS A 26 -28.12 32.24 -5.44
N ASP A 27 -28.92 31.18 -5.46
CA ASP A 27 -29.95 30.92 -4.46
C ASP A 27 -29.32 30.60 -3.11
N ALA A 28 -28.26 29.78 -3.09
CA ALA A 28 -27.47 29.52 -1.88
C ALA A 28 -26.87 30.82 -1.32
N PHE A 29 -26.23 31.63 -2.17
CA PHE A 29 -25.67 32.91 -1.74
C PHE A 29 -26.74 33.83 -1.14
N ASN A 30 -27.85 34.05 -1.86
CA ASN A 30 -28.94 34.92 -1.42
C ASN A 30 -29.55 34.45 -0.09
N ARG A 31 -29.69 33.14 0.10
CA ARG A 31 -30.21 32.56 1.34
C ARG A 31 -29.31 32.88 2.54
N TYR A 32 -28.00 32.64 2.43
CA TYR A 32 -27.08 32.82 3.56
C TYR A 32 -26.63 34.26 3.76
N ALA A 33 -26.61 35.07 2.69
CA ALA A 33 -26.42 36.52 2.74
C ALA A 33 -27.68 37.28 3.18
N GLU A 34 -28.80 36.58 3.43
CA GLU A 34 -30.08 37.14 3.87
C GLU A 34 -30.63 38.22 2.91
N GLY A 35 -30.50 37.97 1.60
CA GLY A 35 -30.87 38.91 0.54
C GLY A 35 -29.89 40.09 0.37
N GLY A 36 -28.82 40.14 1.17
CA GLY A 36 -27.79 41.16 1.10
C GLY A 36 -26.83 41.00 -0.09
N PRO A 37 -26.17 42.09 -0.53
CA PRO A 37 -25.20 42.04 -1.63
C PRO A 37 -23.85 41.39 -1.25
N HIS A 38 -23.63 41.11 0.05
CA HIS A 38 -22.39 40.54 0.57
C HIS A 38 -22.69 39.48 1.64
N MET A 39 -21.84 38.46 1.73
CA MET A 39 -21.86 37.40 2.73
C MET A 39 -20.72 37.58 3.73
N THR A 40 -21.04 37.82 5.01
CA THR A 40 -20.05 37.94 6.09
C THR A 40 -19.44 36.59 6.47
N ALA A 41 -18.35 36.59 7.25
CA ALA A 41 -17.76 35.35 7.77
C ALA A 41 -18.74 34.53 8.64
N GLU A 42 -19.59 35.18 9.44
CA GLU A 42 -20.62 34.48 10.23
C GLU A 42 -21.70 33.85 9.34
N GLN A 43 -22.09 34.54 8.26
CA GLN A 43 -23.01 33.98 7.27
C GLN A 43 -22.40 32.81 6.50
N LEU A 44 -21.11 32.91 6.14
CA LEU A 44 -20.36 31.81 5.53
C LEU A 44 -20.24 30.63 6.49
N HIS A 45 -19.96 30.86 7.78
CA HIS A 45 -19.89 29.82 8.80
C HIS A 45 -21.18 28.99 8.85
N ARG A 46 -22.36 29.63 8.83
CA ARG A 46 -23.65 28.92 8.72
C ARG A 46 -23.73 28.08 7.45
N PHE A 47 -23.30 28.59 6.30
CA PHE A 47 -23.25 27.81 5.05
C PHE A 47 -22.34 26.58 5.16
N LEU A 48 -21.18 26.69 5.80
CA LEU A 48 -20.26 25.57 6.01
C LEU A 48 -20.89 24.47 6.85
N VAL A 49 -21.61 24.83 7.91
CA VAL A 49 -22.29 23.87 8.80
C VAL A 49 -23.50 23.26 8.10
N ASP A 50 -24.41 24.10 7.58
CA ASP A 50 -25.73 23.68 7.12
C ASP A 50 -25.72 22.99 5.74
N VAL A 51 -24.78 23.36 4.86
CA VAL A 51 -24.72 22.85 3.47
C VAL A 51 -23.50 21.96 3.24
N GLN A 52 -22.32 22.36 3.72
CA GLN A 52 -21.08 21.60 3.49
C GLN A 52 -20.88 20.47 4.52
N GLY A 53 -21.76 20.35 5.53
CA GLY A 53 -21.67 19.33 6.57
C GLY A 53 -20.48 19.50 7.51
N GLN A 54 -19.86 20.69 7.54
CA GLN A 54 -18.68 20.99 8.35
C GLN A 54 -19.07 21.41 9.77
N GLY A 55 -19.72 20.52 10.52
CA GLY A 55 -20.26 20.83 11.86
C GLY A 55 -19.21 21.28 12.90
N PHE A 56 -17.93 20.99 12.69
CA PHE A 56 -16.82 21.42 13.55
C PHE A 56 -16.16 22.74 13.10
N ALA A 57 -16.57 23.31 11.97
CA ALA A 57 -16.03 24.58 11.52
C ALA A 57 -16.32 25.65 12.57
N THR A 58 -15.31 26.47 12.87
CA THR A 58 -15.43 27.61 13.77
C THR A 58 -15.68 28.89 12.99
N LYS A 59 -16.11 29.96 13.69
CA LYS A 59 -16.19 31.30 13.08
C LYS A 59 -14.82 31.78 12.59
N GLY A 60 -13.75 31.44 13.30
CA GLY A 60 -12.37 31.77 12.91
C GLY A 60 -11.94 31.09 11.61
N ASP A 61 -12.38 29.86 11.35
CA ASP A 61 -12.12 29.17 10.08
C ASP A 61 -12.79 29.91 8.91
N ALA A 62 -14.04 30.32 9.09
CA ALA A 62 -14.77 31.10 8.10
C ALA A 62 -14.13 32.48 7.86
N GLU A 63 -13.68 33.16 8.91
CA GLU A 63 -12.92 34.42 8.80
C GLU A 63 -11.62 34.23 8.02
N GLY A 64 -10.87 33.16 8.32
CA GLY A 64 -9.65 32.79 7.62
C GLY A 64 -9.89 32.52 6.13
N ILE A 65 -10.97 31.81 5.78
CA ILE A 65 -11.38 31.58 4.39
C ILE A 65 -11.65 32.91 3.69
N VAL A 66 -12.47 33.78 4.29
CA VAL A 66 -12.82 35.09 3.72
C VAL A 66 -11.55 35.92 3.47
N GLN A 67 -10.67 36.00 4.47
CA GLN A 67 -9.44 36.78 4.37
C GLN A 67 -8.51 36.26 3.27
N GLN A 68 -8.24 34.94 3.24
CA GLN A 68 -7.36 34.33 2.25
C GLN A 68 -7.90 34.47 0.83
N LEU A 69 -9.20 34.28 0.65
CA LEU A 69 -9.86 34.42 -0.65
C LEU A 69 -9.76 35.86 -1.17
N LEU A 70 -10.07 36.84 -0.32
CA LEU A 70 -10.00 38.26 -0.69
C LEU A 70 -8.56 38.69 -0.96
N GLN A 71 -7.59 38.19 -0.20
CA GLN A 71 -6.16 38.46 -0.44
C GLN A 71 -5.69 37.90 -1.79
N LYS A 72 -6.12 36.68 -2.15
CA LYS A 72 -5.77 36.04 -3.44
C LYS A 72 -6.44 36.73 -4.64
N ARG A 73 -7.70 37.14 -4.54
CA ARG A 73 -8.45 37.76 -5.66
C ARG A 73 -8.22 39.27 -5.81
N HIS A 74 -8.05 40.00 -4.71
CA HIS A 74 -8.07 41.47 -4.71
C HIS A 74 -6.71 42.05 -4.26
N HIS A 75 -5.64 41.72 -5.00
CA HIS A 75 -4.24 42.08 -4.70
C HIS A 75 -3.94 43.57 -4.38
N MET A 76 -4.81 44.51 -4.77
CA MET A 76 -4.55 45.96 -4.61
C MET A 76 -5.75 46.80 -4.15
N ALA A 77 -6.93 46.21 -3.91
CA ALA A 77 -8.15 46.98 -3.64
C ALA A 77 -8.85 46.54 -2.35
N LYS A 78 -8.77 47.41 -1.32
CA LYS A 78 -9.59 47.44 -0.10
C LYS A 78 -9.32 46.34 0.94
N PHE A 79 -8.28 46.54 1.74
CA PHE A 79 -8.05 45.97 3.09
C PHE A 79 -9.18 46.28 4.12
N ARG A 80 -10.42 46.57 3.68
CA ARG A 80 -11.56 46.92 4.54
C ARG A 80 -12.80 46.07 4.28
N ARG A 81 -12.80 45.17 3.29
CA ARG A 81 -13.93 44.25 3.06
C ARG A 81 -13.71 42.98 3.87
N HIS A 82 -14.66 42.69 4.76
CA HIS A 82 -14.70 41.47 5.59
C HIS A 82 -15.86 40.56 5.17
N ALA A 83 -16.30 40.68 3.91
CA ALA A 83 -17.46 39.99 3.37
C ALA A 83 -17.27 39.68 1.88
N LEU A 84 -17.82 38.54 1.46
CA LEU A 84 -17.73 37.99 0.12
C LEU A 84 -18.85 38.54 -0.77
N THR A 85 -18.52 38.91 -2.01
CA THR A 85 -19.54 39.08 -3.05
C THR A 85 -20.00 37.72 -3.58
N LEU A 86 -21.08 37.70 -4.37
CA LEU A 86 -21.52 36.47 -5.06
C LEU A 86 -20.40 35.87 -5.93
N ASP A 87 -19.59 36.72 -6.57
CA ASP A 87 -18.46 36.30 -7.40
C ASP A 87 -17.35 35.66 -6.55
N ASP A 88 -17.04 36.25 -5.38
CA ASP A 88 -16.08 35.66 -4.45
C ASP A 88 -16.58 34.31 -3.92
N PHE A 89 -17.85 34.22 -3.51
CA PHE A 89 -18.46 32.97 -3.06
C PHE A 89 -18.44 31.88 -4.15
N HIS A 90 -18.78 32.23 -5.39
CA HIS A 90 -18.68 31.31 -6.52
C HIS A 90 -17.24 30.82 -6.71
N HIS A 91 -16.24 31.70 -6.62
CA HIS A 91 -14.84 31.30 -6.70
C HIS A 91 -14.40 30.41 -5.53
N TYR A 92 -14.88 30.70 -4.32
CA TYR A 92 -14.65 29.87 -3.15
C TYR A 92 -15.09 28.41 -3.38
N LEU A 93 -16.27 28.19 -3.96
CA LEU A 93 -16.79 26.84 -4.20
C LEU A 93 -15.85 25.98 -5.07
N PHE A 94 -15.10 26.60 -5.98
CA PHE A 94 -14.12 25.92 -6.85
C PHE A 94 -12.67 25.99 -6.33
N SER A 95 -12.44 26.61 -5.18
CA SER A 95 -11.11 26.72 -4.61
C SER A 95 -10.68 25.38 -4.03
N ALA A 96 -9.75 24.68 -4.70
CA ALA A 96 -9.20 23.43 -4.18
C ALA A 96 -8.43 23.59 -2.86
N ASP A 97 -7.96 24.81 -2.56
CA ASP A 97 -7.22 25.11 -1.32
C ASP A 97 -8.16 25.44 -0.16
N LEU A 98 -9.23 26.20 -0.42
CA LEU A 98 -10.14 26.71 0.63
C LEU A 98 -11.41 25.88 0.79
N ASN A 99 -11.83 25.18 -0.27
CA ASN A 99 -12.98 24.29 -0.28
C ASN A 99 -12.59 22.94 -0.94
N PRO A 100 -11.62 22.20 -0.38
CA PRO A 100 -11.22 20.94 -0.95
C PRO A 100 -12.39 19.93 -0.92
N PRO A 101 -12.56 19.09 -1.96
CA PRO A 101 -13.63 18.10 -1.99
C PRO A 101 -13.49 17.00 -0.93
N ILE A 102 -12.29 16.84 -0.37
CA ILE A 102 -11.96 15.91 0.71
C ILE A 102 -11.03 16.65 1.67
N GLY A 103 -11.35 16.63 2.96
CA GLY A 103 -10.52 17.26 3.99
C GLY A 103 -9.10 16.68 4.08
N ASP A 104 -8.16 17.48 4.55
CA ASP A 104 -6.76 17.13 4.74
C ASP A 104 -6.46 16.52 6.12
N GLN A 105 -7.44 16.53 7.02
CA GLN A 105 -7.30 15.97 8.36
C GLN A 105 -7.60 14.47 8.42
N VAL A 106 -6.81 13.78 9.24
CA VAL A 106 -7.04 12.38 9.62
C VAL A 106 -8.23 12.35 10.58
N HIS A 107 -9.25 11.57 10.24
CA HIS A 107 -10.52 11.53 10.97
C HIS A 107 -11.02 10.10 11.25
N HIS A 108 -10.38 9.08 10.68
CA HIS A 108 -10.62 7.70 11.09
C HIS A 108 -9.95 7.45 12.44
N ASP A 109 -10.50 6.52 13.22
CA ASP A 109 -9.80 5.94 14.37
C ASP A 109 -8.52 5.24 13.89
N MET A 110 -7.37 5.67 14.43
CA MET A 110 -6.03 5.18 14.10
C MET A 110 -5.45 4.26 15.18
N THR A 111 -6.27 3.87 16.16
CA THR A 111 -5.90 3.04 17.32
C THR A 111 -6.31 1.58 17.19
N ALA A 112 -6.96 1.18 16.08
CA ALA A 112 -7.17 -0.23 15.75
C ALA A 112 -5.87 -0.90 15.21
N PRO A 113 -5.78 -2.24 15.20
CA PRO A 113 -4.63 -2.99 14.63
C PRO A 113 -4.37 -2.71 13.15
N LEU A 114 -3.12 -2.82 12.67
CA LEU A 114 -2.80 -2.61 11.24
C LEU A 114 -3.62 -3.48 10.26
N SER A 115 -4.12 -4.66 10.69
CA SER A 115 -5.00 -5.50 9.87
C SER A 115 -6.32 -4.81 9.50
N ASP A 116 -6.71 -3.78 10.25
CA ASP A 116 -8.00 -3.07 10.11
C ASP A 116 -7.96 -1.91 9.10
N TYR A 117 -6.84 -1.71 8.41
CA TYR A 117 -6.68 -0.62 7.46
C TYR A 117 -6.30 -1.15 6.08
N PHE A 118 -6.88 -0.55 5.05
CA PHE A 118 -6.27 -0.52 3.74
C PHE A 118 -5.02 0.35 3.80
N ILE A 119 -3.93 -0.12 3.20
CA ILE A 119 -2.61 0.51 3.28
C ILE A 119 -2.13 0.85 1.88
N TYR A 120 -1.73 2.10 1.67
CA TYR A 120 -1.27 2.59 0.39
C TYR A 120 0.05 1.88 0.00
N THR A 121 0.00 0.96 -0.95
CA THR A 121 1.07 -0.02 -1.22
C THR A 121 1.64 0.10 -2.64
N GLY A 122 2.97 0.27 -2.73
CA GLY A 122 3.73 0.15 -3.97
C GLY A 122 4.18 -1.29 -4.27
N HIS A 123 4.28 -1.62 -5.56
CA HIS A 123 4.88 -2.84 -6.08
C HIS A 123 6.17 -2.48 -6.83
N ASN A 124 7.24 -3.26 -6.65
CA ASN A 124 8.58 -3.04 -7.25
C ASN A 124 8.96 -1.55 -7.22
N SER A 125 8.97 -0.97 -6.02
CA SER A 125 8.95 0.49 -5.82
C SER A 125 10.21 1.20 -6.32
N TYR A 126 11.24 0.44 -6.66
CA TYR A 126 12.52 0.88 -7.20
C TYR A 126 12.52 1.02 -8.73
N LEU A 127 11.55 0.44 -9.46
CA LEU A 127 11.52 0.49 -10.92
C LEU A 127 11.12 1.87 -11.45
N THR A 128 11.89 2.37 -12.41
CA THR A 128 11.61 3.65 -13.08
C THR A 128 10.62 3.53 -14.25
N GLY A 129 10.39 2.32 -14.76
CA GLY A 129 9.49 2.06 -15.88
C GLY A 129 8.99 0.61 -15.94
N ASN A 130 9.28 -0.05 -17.06
CA ASN A 130 8.84 -1.42 -17.36
C ASN A 130 9.58 -2.49 -16.51
N GLN A 131 9.01 -3.68 -16.41
CA GLN A 131 9.52 -4.77 -15.56
C GLN A 131 10.75 -5.49 -16.12
N LEU A 132 11.15 -5.27 -17.37
CA LEU A 132 12.16 -6.10 -18.05
C LEU A 132 13.50 -5.39 -18.26
N SER A 133 13.49 -4.09 -18.54
CA SER A 133 14.67 -3.37 -19.01
C SER A 133 14.79 -1.93 -18.51
N SER A 134 13.89 -1.48 -17.64
CA SER A 134 14.01 -0.14 -17.07
C SER A 134 15.07 -0.07 -15.96
N ASP A 135 15.53 1.13 -15.65
CA ASP A 135 16.48 1.32 -14.55
C ASP A 135 15.80 1.16 -13.18
N CYS A 136 16.58 0.74 -12.19
CA CYS A 136 16.23 0.80 -10.78
C CYS A 136 16.78 2.09 -10.16
N SER A 137 16.01 2.72 -9.29
CA SER A 137 16.39 3.96 -8.63
C SER A 137 15.61 4.14 -7.32
N ASP A 138 16.13 4.97 -6.44
CA ASP A 138 15.45 5.48 -5.27
C ASP A 138 14.40 6.57 -5.61
N VAL A 139 14.49 7.21 -6.78
CA VAL A 139 13.59 8.31 -7.19
C VAL A 139 12.11 7.92 -7.19
N PRO A 140 11.68 6.76 -7.72
CA PRO A 140 10.28 6.35 -7.65
C PRO A 140 9.81 6.09 -6.21
N ILE A 141 10.70 5.60 -5.34
CA ILE A 141 10.43 5.44 -3.90
C ILE A 141 10.16 6.80 -3.26
N ILE A 142 11.00 7.80 -3.53
CA ILE A 142 10.83 9.17 -3.03
C ILE A 142 9.48 9.74 -3.47
N LYS A 143 9.14 9.59 -4.76
CA LYS A 143 7.87 10.05 -5.32
C LYS A 143 6.67 9.34 -4.68
N ALA A 144 6.77 8.04 -4.44
CA ALA A 144 5.74 7.25 -3.77
C ALA A 144 5.52 7.74 -2.33
N LEU A 145 6.58 7.89 -1.53
CA LEU A 145 6.49 8.34 -0.14
C LEU A 145 5.93 9.76 -0.03
N LYS A 146 6.33 10.69 -0.91
CA LYS A 146 5.76 12.06 -0.97
C LYS A 146 4.27 12.09 -1.35
N ARG A 147 3.75 11.04 -2.00
CA ARG A 147 2.33 10.87 -2.30
C ARG A 147 1.54 10.22 -1.17
N GLY A 148 2.20 9.81 -0.08
CA GLY A 148 1.56 9.12 1.03
C GLY A 148 1.60 7.60 0.96
N VAL A 149 2.31 6.97 0.00
CA VAL A 149 2.53 5.51 -0.01
C VAL A 149 3.19 5.09 1.30
N ARG A 150 2.68 4.04 1.94
CA ARG A 150 3.12 3.52 3.26
C ARG A 150 3.76 2.15 3.18
N VAL A 151 3.66 1.45 2.05
CA VAL A 151 4.39 0.18 1.83
C VAL A 151 5.24 0.30 0.58
N VAL A 152 6.54 0.06 0.72
CA VAL A 152 7.51 0.06 -0.37
C VAL A 152 8.15 -1.31 -0.49
N GLU A 153 8.34 -1.78 -1.72
CA GLU A 153 8.95 -3.08 -2.01
C GLU A 153 10.37 -2.90 -2.56
N LEU A 154 11.30 -3.69 -2.04
CA LEU A 154 12.69 -3.78 -2.47
C LEU A 154 13.06 -5.25 -2.68
N ASP A 155 13.51 -5.57 -3.88
CA ASP A 155 13.97 -6.92 -4.22
C ASP A 155 15.49 -6.94 -4.11
N ILE A 156 15.99 -7.62 -3.09
CA ILE A 156 17.39 -7.55 -2.70
C ILE A 156 18.15 -8.77 -3.21
N TRP A 157 19.23 -8.50 -3.94
CA TRP A 157 20.07 -9.50 -4.59
C TRP A 157 21.55 -9.22 -4.29
N PRO A 158 22.40 -10.26 -4.27
CA PRO A 158 23.85 -10.06 -4.24
C PRO A 158 24.32 -9.24 -5.46
N ASN A 159 25.28 -8.34 -5.26
CA ASN A 159 25.99 -7.71 -6.37
C ASN A 159 26.87 -8.75 -7.11
N SER A 160 27.49 -8.34 -8.22
CA SER A 160 28.30 -9.23 -9.07
C SER A 160 29.49 -9.87 -8.33
N THR A 161 30.08 -9.14 -7.38
CA THR A 161 31.20 -9.59 -6.53
C THR A 161 30.74 -10.38 -5.30
N LYS A 162 29.44 -10.50 -5.05
CA LYS A 162 28.81 -11.20 -3.91
C LYS A 162 29.24 -10.71 -2.53
N ASP A 163 29.73 -9.48 -2.44
CA ASP A 163 30.16 -8.83 -1.20
C ASP A 163 29.25 -7.68 -0.76
N ASP A 164 28.31 -7.25 -1.61
CA ASP A 164 27.32 -6.21 -1.34
C ASP A 164 25.93 -6.53 -1.92
N VAL A 165 24.97 -5.65 -1.68
CA VAL A 165 23.55 -5.85 -2.00
C VAL A 165 23.02 -4.76 -2.92
N HIS A 166 22.44 -5.20 -4.02
CA HIS A 166 21.70 -4.37 -4.97
C HIS A 166 20.20 -4.61 -4.87
N VAL A 167 19.44 -3.60 -5.29
CA VAL A 167 18.01 -3.69 -5.54
C VAL A 167 17.78 -3.74 -7.05
N LEU A 168 17.16 -4.81 -7.53
CA LEU A 168 16.81 -4.99 -8.93
C LEU A 168 15.71 -6.03 -9.13
N HIS A 169 15.09 -6.02 -10.31
CA HIS A 169 14.19 -7.10 -10.69
C HIS A 169 15.01 -8.27 -11.25
N GLY A 170 15.07 -9.35 -10.47
CA GLY A 170 15.95 -10.49 -10.76
C GLY A 170 15.67 -11.15 -12.11
N ARG A 171 16.71 -11.70 -12.74
CA ARG A 171 16.64 -12.41 -14.03
C ARG A 171 16.06 -11.55 -15.16
N THR A 172 16.25 -10.24 -15.10
CA THR A 172 15.88 -9.28 -16.15
C THR A 172 17.06 -8.39 -16.54
N LEU A 173 16.84 -7.46 -17.48
CA LEU A 173 17.84 -6.50 -17.95
C LEU A 173 17.76 -5.16 -17.19
N THR A 174 17.08 -5.10 -16.05
CA THR A 174 17.00 -3.85 -15.27
C THR A 174 18.35 -3.48 -14.66
N THR A 175 18.76 -2.23 -14.81
CA THR A 175 19.99 -1.70 -14.19
C THR A 175 19.81 -1.59 -12.67
N PRO A 176 20.69 -2.17 -11.84
CA PRO A 176 20.52 -2.20 -10.39
C PRO A 176 20.75 -0.83 -9.71
N VAL A 177 20.27 -0.70 -8.47
CA VAL A 177 20.61 0.41 -7.55
C VAL A 177 21.10 -0.13 -6.21
N GLU A 178 22.07 0.53 -5.58
CA GLU A 178 22.57 0.13 -4.27
C GLU A 178 21.48 0.17 -3.20
N LEU A 179 21.39 -0.88 -2.37
CA LEU A 179 20.40 -0.94 -1.29
C LEU A 179 20.51 0.26 -0.34
N ILE A 180 21.74 0.63 0.04
CA ILE A 180 21.97 1.73 0.99
C ILE A 180 21.42 3.08 0.47
N LYS A 181 21.42 3.29 -0.85
CA LYS A 181 20.83 4.49 -1.46
C LYS A 181 19.32 4.52 -1.24
N CYS A 182 18.64 3.39 -1.51
CA CYS A 182 17.20 3.25 -1.25
C CYS A 182 16.85 3.45 0.23
N LEU A 183 17.61 2.84 1.15
CA LEU A 183 17.37 2.97 2.60
C LEU A 183 17.52 4.42 3.09
N LYS A 184 18.55 5.14 2.63
CA LYS A 184 18.77 6.56 2.95
C LYS A 184 17.61 7.42 2.45
N SER A 185 17.18 7.22 1.21
CA SER A 185 16.05 7.95 0.64
C SER A 185 14.73 7.63 1.36
N ILE A 186 14.51 6.39 1.79
CA ILE A 186 13.37 6.05 2.65
C ILE A 186 13.44 6.81 3.97
N LYS A 187 14.59 6.80 4.67
CA LYS A 187 14.77 7.51 5.95
C LYS A 187 14.41 9.00 5.84
N GLU A 188 14.85 9.66 4.78
CA GLU A 188 14.64 11.09 4.56
C GLU A 188 13.18 11.45 4.22
N HIS A 189 12.47 10.54 3.57
CA HIS A 189 11.15 10.84 2.98
C HIS A 189 9.97 10.10 3.60
N ALA A 190 10.22 9.08 4.44
CA ALA A 190 9.20 8.19 4.99
C ALA A 190 8.03 8.96 5.60
N PHE A 191 8.31 10.01 6.38
CA PHE A 191 7.29 10.71 7.17
C PHE A 191 6.96 12.12 6.68
N ARG A 192 7.34 12.48 5.45
CA ARG A 192 7.06 13.83 4.90
C ARG A 192 5.58 14.08 4.61
N ALA A 193 4.88 13.06 4.13
CA ALA A 193 3.46 13.17 3.77
C ALA A 193 2.52 12.68 4.88
N SER A 194 3.02 11.88 5.82
CA SER A 194 2.21 11.22 6.86
C SER A 194 3.10 10.80 8.03
N PRO A 195 2.65 10.98 9.29
CA PRO A 195 3.38 10.52 10.47
C PRO A 195 3.26 9.00 10.70
N TYR A 196 2.31 8.33 10.04
CA TYR A 196 2.03 6.91 10.24
C TYR A 196 3.13 6.01 9.66
N PRO A 197 3.27 4.77 10.17
CA PRO A 197 4.39 3.90 9.85
C PRO A 197 4.59 3.66 8.36
N VAL A 198 5.84 3.34 7.99
CA VAL A 198 6.19 2.83 6.65
C VAL A 198 6.66 1.38 6.78
N VAL A 199 6.08 0.50 5.97
CA VAL A 199 6.49 -0.90 5.85
C VAL A 199 7.42 -1.04 4.64
N ILE A 200 8.58 -1.65 4.85
CA ILE A 200 9.48 -2.08 3.78
C ILE A 200 9.28 -3.58 3.61
N THR A 201 8.77 -3.99 2.46
CA THR A 201 8.70 -5.40 2.08
C THR A 201 9.97 -5.78 1.35
N LEU A 202 10.75 -6.71 1.91
CA LEU A 202 11.97 -7.21 1.28
C LEU A 202 11.67 -8.53 0.58
N GLU A 203 11.94 -8.61 -0.72
CA GLU A 203 12.03 -9.86 -1.46
C GLU A 203 13.49 -10.33 -1.42
N ASP A 204 13.77 -11.29 -0.56
CA ASP A 204 15.12 -11.66 -0.16
C ASP A 204 15.68 -12.83 -0.97
N HIS A 205 16.78 -12.58 -1.69
CA HIS A 205 17.55 -13.56 -2.47
C HIS A 205 19.01 -13.67 -2.00
N LEU A 206 19.27 -13.31 -0.74
CA LEU A 206 20.62 -13.19 -0.18
C LEU A 206 21.08 -14.47 0.52
N THR A 207 22.41 -14.60 0.64
CA THR A 207 23.04 -15.57 1.54
C THR A 207 22.97 -15.10 2.99
N PRO A 208 23.14 -15.98 3.99
CA PRO A 208 23.10 -15.59 5.41
C PRO A 208 24.08 -14.47 5.80
N ASP A 209 25.28 -14.45 5.20
CA ASP A 209 26.27 -13.39 5.45
C ASP A 209 25.79 -12.03 4.92
N LEU A 210 25.18 -12.01 3.72
CA LEU A 210 24.60 -10.81 3.15
C LEU A 210 23.34 -10.38 3.91
N GLN A 211 22.52 -11.30 4.41
CA GLN A 211 21.40 -10.99 5.31
C GLN A 211 21.88 -10.30 6.59
N ALA A 212 22.99 -10.77 7.19
CA ALA A 212 23.59 -10.11 8.34
C ALA A 212 24.09 -8.70 8.00
N LYS A 213 24.70 -8.51 6.81
CA LYS A 213 25.09 -7.18 6.30
C LYS A 213 23.87 -6.26 6.11
N VAL A 214 22.76 -6.77 5.55
CA VAL A 214 21.51 -6.00 5.43
C VAL A 214 20.94 -5.64 6.80
N ALA A 215 20.96 -6.57 7.76
CA ALA A 215 20.49 -6.29 9.11
C ALA A 215 21.28 -5.12 9.74
N GLN A 216 22.60 -5.10 9.55
CA GLN A 216 23.45 -4.00 9.97
C GLN A 216 23.09 -2.70 9.25
N MET A 217 22.97 -2.71 7.92
CA MET A 217 22.61 -1.52 7.13
C MET A 217 21.27 -0.91 7.56
N VAL A 218 20.24 -1.75 7.73
CA VAL A 218 18.89 -1.34 8.15
C VAL A 218 18.93 -0.74 9.54
N THR A 219 19.61 -1.41 10.49
CA THR A 219 19.74 -0.95 11.88
C THR A 219 20.49 0.38 11.96
N GLN A 220 21.63 0.51 11.26
CA GLN A 220 22.41 1.75 11.24
C GLN A 220 21.68 2.90 10.54
N THR A 221 20.95 2.60 9.45
CA THR A 221 20.24 3.63 8.70
C THR A 221 19.06 4.18 9.50
N PHE A 222 18.19 3.31 9.99
CA PHE A 222 16.95 3.76 10.63
C PHE A 222 17.10 4.04 12.12
N GLY A 223 18.05 3.41 12.82
CA GLY A 223 18.29 3.62 14.25
C GLY A 223 16.99 3.51 15.05
N THR A 224 16.64 4.56 15.78
CA THR A 224 15.42 4.62 16.59
C THR A 224 14.13 4.63 15.76
N MET A 225 14.17 4.92 14.46
CA MET A 225 12.99 4.81 13.60
C MET A 225 12.61 3.35 13.35
N LEU A 226 13.54 2.41 13.46
CA LEU A 226 13.25 1.00 13.22
C LEU A 226 12.37 0.43 14.34
N PHE A 227 11.29 -0.24 13.97
CA PHE A 227 10.49 -1.04 14.89
C PHE A 227 10.93 -2.50 14.80
N CYS A 228 11.41 -3.03 15.92
CA CYS A 228 11.69 -4.44 16.11
C CYS A 228 10.68 -4.99 17.14
N PRO A 229 10.03 -6.13 16.90
CA PRO A 229 9.10 -6.71 17.86
C PRO A 229 9.84 -7.29 19.07
N ASP A 230 9.22 -7.22 20.26
CA ASP A 230 9.77 -7.78 21.50
C ASP A 230 9.74 -9.33 21.53
N SER A 231 8.91 -9.93 20.69
CA SER A 231 8.69 -11.38 20.59
C SER A 231 8.75 -11.82 19.14
N GLU A 232 9.17 -13.06 18.91
CA GLU A 232 9.31 -13.65 17.57
C GLU A 232 7.98 -13.78 16.82
N CYS A 233 6.84 -13.81 17.52
CA CYS A 233 5.52 -13.86 16.90
C CYS A 233 4.59 -12.89 17.63
N LEU A 234 3.98 -11.99 16.86
CA LEU A 234 2.96 -11.09 17.36
C LEU A 234 1.60 -11.80 17.38
N LYS A 235 0.90 -11.71 18.51
CA LYS A 235 -0.49 -12.20 18.63
C LYS A 235 -1.47 -11.31 17.88
N GLU A 236 -1.15 -10.03 17.79
CA GLU A 236 -1.93 -8.98 17.15
C GLU A 236 -0.97 -7.95 16.56
N LEU A 237 -1.36 -7.33 15.44
CA LEU A 237 -0.54 -6.30 14.81
C LEU A 237 -0.65 -4.99 15.62
N PRO A 238 0.44 -4.23 15.80
CA PRO A 238 0.36 -2.96 16.48
C PRO A 238 -0.46 -1.95 15.67
N THR A 239 -0.83 -0.85 16.30
CA THR A 239 -1.72 0.17 15.72
C THR A 239 -0.91 1.19 14.92
N PRO A 240 -1.48 1.83 13.87
CA PRO A 240 -0.83 2.95 13.19
C PRO A 240 -0.41 4.06 14.17
N GLU A 241 -1.26 4.37 15.16
CA GLU A 241 -0.99 5.41 16.16
C GLU A 241 0.26 5.11 17.01
N LYS A 242 0.39 3.88 17.53
CA LYS A 242 1.55 3.45 18.33
C LYS A 242 2.85 3.43 17.53
N LEU A 243 2.74 3.26 16.21
CA LEU A 243 3.87 3.13 15.29
C LEU A 243 4.17 4.42 14.51
N LYS A 244 3.66 5.57 14.94
CA LYS A 244 4.03 6.85 14.33
C LYS A 244 5.55 7.02 14.28
N TYR A 245 6.05 7.48 13.14
CA TYR A 245 7.47 7.67 12.83
C TYR A 245 8.31 6.39 12.90
N ARG A 246 7.69 5.21 12.77
CA ARG A 246 8.39 3.93 12.73
C ARG A 246 8.48 3.31 11.32
N ILE A 247 9.59 2.63 11.07
CA ILE A 247 9.86 1.80 9.90
C ILE A 247 9.72 0.34 10.32
N ILE A 248 9.00 -0.45 9.52
CA ILE A 248 8.66 -1.85 9.81
C ILE A 248 9.22 -2.71 8.69
N ILE A 249 9.96 -3.78 9.01
CA ILE A 249 10.43 -4.75 8.00
C ILE A 249 9.44 -5.92 7.90
N SER A 250 9.09 -6.28 6.67
CA SER A 250 8.23 -7.42 6.37
C SER A 250 8.84 -8.32 5.29
N THR A 251 9.30 -9.50 5.67
CA THR A 251 9.91 -10.47 4.76
C THR A 251 9.70 -11.90 5.25
N LYS A 252 10.17 -12.88 4.48
CA LYS A 252 10.19 -14.29 4.89
C LYS A 252 11.30 -14.49 5.94
N PRO A 253 11.07 -15.26 7.00
CA PRO A 253 12.15 -15.69 7.88
C PRO A 253 13.23 -16.48 7.11
N PRO A 254 14.51 -16.43 7.52
CA PRO A 254 15.59 -17.21 6.91
C PRO A 254 15.31 -18.72 6.86
N LYS A 255 15.79 -19.41 5.81
CA LYS A 255 15.47 -20.81 5.53
C LYS A 255 15.98 -21.76 6.61
N GLU A 256 17.20 -21.54 7.10
CA GLU A 256 17.86 -22.37 8.13
C GLU A 256 17.02 -22.41 9.41
N TYR A 257 16.29 -21.32 9.68
CA TYR A 257 15.40 -21.23 10.83
C TYR A 257 14.06 -21.96 10.59
N LEU A 258 13.51 -21.88 9.38
CA LEU A 258 12.29 -22.63 9.02
C LEU A 258 12.53 -24.14 9.10
N GLU A 259 13.70 -24.59 8.69
CA GLU A 259 14.15 -25.98 8.84
C GLU A 259 14.28 -26.37 10.31
N ALA A 260 14.93 -25.54 11.14
CA ALA A 260 15.04 -25.78 12.58
C ALA A 260 13.68 -25.82 13.30
N GLU A 261 12.74 -24.93 12.96
CA GLU A 261 11.36 -24.99 13.47
C GLU A 261 10.63 -26.25 12.98
N SER A 262 10.81 -26.60 11.70
CA SER A 262 10.18 -27.81 11.15
C SER A 262 10.72 -29.07 11.82
N ASN A 263 12.01 -29.11 12.15
CA ASN A 263 12.65 -30.22 12.85
C ASN A 263 12.20 -30.30 14.31
N LYS A 264 12.05 -29.15 15.01
CA LYS A 264 11.40 -29.11 16.34
C LYS A 264 9.95 -29.61 16.29
N ARG A 265 9.20 -29.28 15.24
CA ARG A 265 7.81 -29.74 15.06
C ARG A 265 7.72 -31.22 14.66
N LYS A 266 8.65 -31.73 13.84
CA LYS A 266 8.78 -33.15 13.47
C LYS A 266 9.20 -34.02 14.66
N MET A 267 10.04 -33.50 15.55
CA MET A 267 10.37 -34.17 16.83
C MET A 267 9.13 -34.32 17.74
N ASN A 268 8.14 -33.42 17.58
CA ASN A 268 6.89 -33.44 18.34
C ASN A 268 5.70 -34.09 17.60
N ASN A 269 5.86 -34.49 16.34
CA ASN A 269 4.82 -35.17 15.56
C ASN A 269 5.46 -36.06 14.48
N SER A 270 5.39 -37.38 14.70
CA SER A 270 5.85 -38.41 13.77
C SER A 270 4.92 -38.50 12.55
N HIS A 271 5.20 -37.77 11.48
CA HIS A 271 4.84 -38.18 10.11
C HIS A 271 5.85 -37.62 9.09
N ASN A 272 6.47 -38.52 8.34
CA ASN A 272 7.47 -38.23 7.30
C ASN A 272 6.79 -37.93 5.97
N VAL A 273 7.11 -36.77 5.37
CA VAL A 273 6.98 -36.54 3.92
C VAL A 273 8.26 -35.82 3.47
N LYS A 274 8.91 -36.33 2.41
CA LYS A 274 10.08 -35.73 1.75
C LYS A 274 9.60 -34.55 0.90
N GLU A 275 10.23 -33.39 1.05
CA GLU A 275 9.99 -32.17 0.25
C GLU A 275 11.08 -32.07 -0.85
N SER A 276 10.70 -31.69 -2.07
CA SER A 276 11.59 -31.32 -3.19
C SER A 276 11.57 -29.81 -3.33
N ASP A 277 12.76 -29.19 -3.41
CA ASP A 277 12.98 -27.77 -3.17
C ASP A 277 13.34 -27.04 -4.48
N ASP A 278 12.34 -26.40 -5.09
CA ASP A 278 12.49 -25.59 -6.31
C ASP A 278 12.04 -24.15 -6.00
N ASP A 279 12.96 -23.38 -5.41
CA ASP A 279 12.71 -22.02 -4.91
C ASP A 279 12.84 -20.97 -6.03
N VAL A 280 11.69 -20.60 -6.60
CA VAL A 280 11.54 -19.41 -7.44
C VAL A 280 10.34 -18.61 -6.95
N TRP A 281 10.62 -17.40 -6.43
CA TRP A 281 9.59 -16.41 -6.18
C TRP A 281 8.86 -16.11 -7.50
N GLY A 282 7.55 -16.40 -7.55
CA GLY A 282 6.73 -16.20 -8.76
C GLY A 282 6.41 -17.46 -9.58
N LYS A 283 6.86 -18.67 -9.20
CA LYS A 283 6.23 -19.89 -9.74
C LYS A 283 4.86 -20.09 -9.07
N GLU A 284 3.83 -20.29 -9.89
CA GLU A 284 2.50 -20.72 -9.43
C GLU A 284 2.63 -22.04 -8.65
N PRO A 285 1.77 -22.30 -7.65
CA PRO A 285 1.66 -23.64 -7.10
C PRO A 285 1.37 -24.61 -8.26
N ALA A 286 2.27 -25.56 -8.49
CA ALA A 286 1.95 -26.75 -9.27
C ALA A 286 0.96 -27.56 -8.43
N GLU A 287 -0.33 -27.22 -8.58
CA GLU A 287 -1.54 -27.97 -8.20
C GLU A 287 -2.74 -27.04 -8.44
N LEU A 288 -3.06 -26.85 -9.73
CA LEU A 288 -4.23 -26.10 -10.20
C LEU A 288 -4.96 -26.84 -11.32
N THR A 289 -4.87 -28.17 -11.34
CA THR A 289 -5.77 -29.04 -12.09
C THR A 289 -6.79 -29.61 -11.12
N VAL A 290 -8.03 -29.19 -11.27
CA VAL A 290 -9.19 -29.87 -10.67
C VAL A 290 -9.28 -31.24 -11.34
N ASP A 291 -9.54 -32.27 -10.53
CA ASP A 291 -9.86 -33.63 -10.95
C ASP A 291 -10.84 -33.63 -12.12
N GLN A 292 -10.35 -33.99 -13.31
CA GLN A 292 -11.14 -34.54 -14.39
C GLN A 292 -10.36 -35.74 -14.92
N GLU A 293 -10.91 -36.93 -14.65
CA GLU A 293 -10.62 -38.13 -15.41
C GLU A 293 -10.87 -37.82 -16.88
N ASP A 294 -9.84 -37.88 -17.71
CA ASP A 294 -9.96 -38.28 -19.12
C ASP A 294 -8.58 -38.72 -19.63
N GLU A 295 -8.56 -39.96 -20.13
CA GLU A 295 -7.44 -40.60 -20.79
C GLU A 295 -6.87 -39.73 -21.92
N LYS A 296 -5.53 -39.68 -22.07
CA LYS A 296 -4.81 -40.04 -23.31
C LYS A 296 -3.30 -40.15 -23.09
N THR A 297 -2.78 -41.31 -23.50
CA THR A 297 -1.42 -41.65 -23.95
C THR A 297 -0.76 -40.56 -24.80
N ASP A 298 0.53 -40.25 -24.59
CA ASP A 298 1.66 -40.96 -25.22
C ASP A 298 3.03 -40.44 -24.74
N SER A 299 4.02 -41.35 -24.85
CA SER A 299 5.49 -41.25 -24.94
C SER A 299 6.22 -39.87 -24.85
N ASP A 300 7.45 -39.72 -24.35
CA ASP A 300 8.62 -40.62 -24.46
C ASP A 300 9.82 -40.12 -23.62
N ALA A 301 10.78 -41.04 -23.47
CA ALA A 301 12.23 -40.84 -23.29
C ALA A 301 12.81 -40.36 -21.93
N SER A 302 13.29 -41.36 -21.20
CA SER A 302 14.32 -41.35 -20.16
C SER A 302 15.69 -40.87 -20.66
N GLU A 303 16.42 -40.14 -19.80
CA GLU A 303 17.89 -40.25 -19.71
C GLU A 303 18.31 -40.31 -18.24
N ASN A 304 18.85 -41.46 -17.85
CA ASN A 304 19.64 -41.67 -16.64
C ASN A 304 20.94 -40.87 -16.75
N ASN A 305 21.45 -40.37 -15.62
CA ASN A 305 22.83 -40.66 -15.21
C ASN A 305 23.02 -40.43 -13.71
N GLN A 306 23.49 -41.49 -13.06
CA GLN A 306 24.09 -41.53 -11.73
C GLN A 306 25.40 -40.72 -11.75
N ASP A 307 25.76 -40.08 -10.63
CA ASP A 307 27.04 -40.40 -9.97
C ASP A 307 27.29 -39.65 -8.65
N ASN A 308 27.72 -40.48 -7.69
CA ASN A 308 28.77 -40.32 -6.68
C ASN A 308 28.57 -39.38 -5.48
N GLU A 309 28.18 -40.03 -4.37
CA GLU A 309 28.48 -39.63 -3.00
C GLU A 309 29.98 -39.79 -2.73
N GLU A 310 30.68 -38.70 -2.43
CA GLU A 310 31.91 -38.73 -1.64
C GLU A 310 31.69 -37.98 -0.34
N THR A 311 31.66 -38.76 0.75
CA THR A 311 31.79 -38.33 2.13
C THR A 311 33.20 -37.79 2.37
N ASP A 312 33.32 -36.53 2.77
CA ASP A 312 34.49 -36.08 3.52
C ASP A 312 34.06 -35.40 4.82
N ALA A 313 34.56 -35.97 5.92
CA ALA A 313 34.27 -35.57 7.28
C ALA A 313 35.37 -34.62 7.75
N CYS A 314 35.01 -33.38 8.10
CA CYS A 314 35.85 -32.49 8.89
C CYS A 314 35.03 -31.72 9.92
N GLU A 315 35.63 -31.58 11.09
CA GLU A 315 35.08 -31.33 12.43
C GLU A 315 34.29 -30.03 12.66
N PRO A 316 33.48 -29.96 13.75
CA PRO A 316 32.56 -28.85 14.00
C PRO A 316 33.24 -27.70 14.77
N GLU A 317 33.80 -26.73 14.05
CA GLU A 317 34.10 -25.42 14.65
C GLU A 317 32.83 -24.57 14.74
N VAL A 318 32.38 -24.40 15.98
CA VAL A 318 31.46 -23.41 16.56
C VAL A 318 31.10 -22.21 15.66
N ARG A 319 30.12 -22.39 14.76
CA ARG A 319 29.37 -21.31 14.11
C ARG A 319 28.12 -20.97 14.93
N LEU A 320 28.30 -20.39 16.10
CA LEU A 320 27.18 -19.82 16.87
C LEU A 320 26.73 -18.47 16.23
N SER A 321 25.84 -18.61 15.26
CA SER A 321 24.71 -17.74 14.86
C SER A 321 24.96 -16.24 14.60
N ARG A 322 25.19 -15.87 13.32
CA ARG A 322 25.03 -14.49 12.78
C ARG A 322 23.68 -14.24 12.09
N ALA A 323 22.98 -15.30 11.68
CA ALA A 323 21.58 -15.27 11.19
C ALA A 323 20.50 -14.70 12.15
N PRO A 324 20.67 -14.64 13.51
CA PRO A 324 19.63 -14.12 14.38
C PRO A 324 19.28 -12.66 14.10
N ALA A 325 20.26 -11.80 13.82
CA ALA A 325 20.04 -10.35 13.76
C ALA A 325 19.01 -9.95 12.70
N TYR A 326 19.07 -10.56 11.50
CA TYR A 326 18.12 -10.27 10.42
C TYR A 326 16.68 -10.67 10.78
N LYS A 327 16.50 -11.83 11.41
CA LYS A 327 15.19 -12.30 11.88
C LYS A 327 14.56 -11.34 12.90
N HIS A 328 15.35 -10.83 13.84
CA HIS A 328 14.86 -9.90 14.88
C HIS A 328 14.34 -8.57 14.31
N LEU A 329 14.70 -8.22 13.07
CA LEU A 329 14.15 -7.04 12.40
C LEU A 329 12.74 -7.27 11.83
N ILE A 330 12.35 -8.53 11.61
CA ILE A 330 11.12 -8.87 10.89
C ILE A 330 9.93 -8.73 11.84
N ALA A 331 9.16 -7.66 11.68
CA ALA A 331 7.95 -7.43 12.47
C ALA A 331 6.72 -8.12 11.88
N ILE A 332 6.65 -8.26 10.56
CA ILE A 332 5.52 -8.89 9.85
C ILE A 332 6.06 -10.03 8.99
N HIS A 333 5.92 -11.25 9.49
CA HIS A 333 6.43 -12.45 8.82
C HIS A 333 5.60 -12.78 7.58
N ALA A 334 6.26 -12.83 6.42
CA ALA A 334 5.66 -13.37 5.21
C ALA A 334 5.67 -14.90 5.26
N GLY A 335 4.49 -15.51 5.18
CA GLY A 335 4.32 -16.96 5.10
C GLY A 335 4.10 -17.41 3.66
N LYS A 336 4.68 -18.55 3.30
CA LYS A 336 4.22 -19.36 2.16
C LYS A 336 3.27 -20.43 2.73
N PRO A 337 2.09 -20.68 2.16
CA PRO A 337 1.30 -21.84 2.54
C PRO A 337 2.13 -23.10 2.31
N LYS A 338 2.37 -23.89 3.37
CA LYS A 338 2.70 -25.31 3.21
C LYS A 338 1.34 -26.02 3.10
N GLY A 339 1.00 -26.49 1.90
CA GLY A 339 -0.34 -26.98 1.56
C GLY A 339 -1.15 -26.00 0.68
N GLY A 340 -2.29 -26.46 0.16
CA GLY A 340 -3.15 -25.68 -0.74
C GLY A 340 -3.73 -24.40 -0.12
N LEU A 341 -4.47 -23.64 -0.92
CA LEU A 341 -5.00 -22.31 -0.56
C LEU A 341 -5.73 -22.27 0.80
N LYS A 342 -6.52 -23.30 1.11
CA LYS A 342 -7.28 -23.41 2.36
C LYS A 342 -6.37 -23.30 3.60
N GLU A 343 -5.21 -23.94 3.56
CA GLU A 343 -4.25 -23.92 4.66
C GLU A 343 -3.44 -22.61 4.69
N GLY A 344 -3.26 -22.00 3.52
CA GLY A 344 -2.78 -20.63 3.39
C GLY A 344 -3.71 -19.58 4.04
N LEU A 345 -5.02 -19.81 4.02
CA LEU A 345 -6.04 -18.90 4.58
C LEU A 345 -6.41 -19.21 6.04
N LYS A 346 -5.85 -20.26 6.63
CA LYS A 346 -6.07 -20.60 8.03
C LYS A 346 -5.60 -19.47 8.96
N VAL A 347 -6.45 -19.14 9.93
CA VAL A 347 -6.18 -18.12 10.95
C VAL A 347 -5.69 -18.80 12.22
N GLU A 348 -4.49 -18.47 12.65
CA GLU A 348 -3.91 -18.93 13.92
C GLU A 348 -4.25 -17.91 15.04
N PRO A 349 -4.84 -18.32 16.17
CA PRO A 349 -5.28 -17.39 17.22
C PRO A 349 -4.16 -16.57 17.85
N ASP A 350 -2.95 -17.14 18.00
CA ASP A 350 -1.83 -16.51 18.69
C ASP A 350 -0.73 -16.00 17.74
N LYS A 351 -0.99 -15.97 16.43
CA LYS A 351 0.03 -15.62 15.44
C LYS A 351 -0.57 -14.83 14.27
N VAL A 352 -0.01 -13.66 14.03
CA VAL A 352 -0.27 -12.90 12.80
C VAL A 352 0.79 -13.22 11.75
N ARG A 353 0.38 -13.23 10.49
CA ARG A 353 1.25 -13.41 9.33
C ARG A 353 0.80 -12.55 8.16
N ARG A 354 1.67 -12.41 7.17
CA ARG A 354 1.35 -11.89 5.85
C ARG A 354 1.29 -13.03 4.84
N LEU A 355 0.22 -13.09 4.05
CA LEU A 355 0.15 -13.90 2.83
C LEU A 355 0.27 -12.98 1.62
N SER A 356 1.01 -13.40 0.59
CA SER A 356 1.10 -12.69 -0.69
C SER A 356 0.48 -13.53 -1.80
N LEU A 357 -0.44 -12.96 -2.58
CA LEU A 357 -1.08 -13.60 -3.74
C LEU A 357 -0.93 -12.73 -4.99
N SER A 358 -0.73 -13.34 -6.16
CA SER A 358 -0.89 -12.63 -7.42
C SER A 358 -2.35 -12.24 -7.63
N GLU A 359 -2.61 -11.26 -8.49
CA GLU A 359 -4.00 -10.88 -8.85
C GLU A 359 -4.83 -12.08 -9.35
N GLN A 360 -4.22 -13.02 -10.08
CA GLN A 360 -4.89 -14.22 -10.60
C GLN A 360 -5.18 -15.24 -9.49
N ALA A 361 -4.23 -15.43 -8.56
CA ALA A 361 -4.44 -16.28 -7.40
C ALA A 361 -5.54 -15.73 -6.50
N LEU A 362 -5.64 -14.41 -6.35
CA LEU A 362 -6.73 -13.77 -5.63
C LEU A 362 -8.08 -14.01 -6.32
N GLU A 363 -8.17 -13.86 -7.64
CA GLU A 363 -9.41 -14.15 -8.38
C GLU A 363 -9.88 -15.59 -8.12
N LYS A 364 -8.99 -16.58 -8.25
CA LYS A 364 -9.29 -17.98 -7.93
C LYS A 364 -9.70 -18.17 -6.47
N ALA A 365 -8.99 -17.52 -5.54
CA ALA A 365 -9.27 -17.62 -4.10
C ALA A 365 -10.63 -17.03 -3.71
N THR A 366 -10.98 -15.87 -4.26
CA THR A 366 -12.27 -15.22 -3.98
C THR A 366 -13.45 -15.94 -4.62
N MET A 367 -13.21 -16.67 -5.73
CA MET A 367 -14.22 -17.52 -6.33
C MET A 367 -14.56 -18.74 -5.46
N SER A 368 -13.56 -19.39 -4.89
CA SER A 368 -13.70 -20.68 -4.20
C SER A 368 -13.81 -20.55 -2.66
N HIS A 369 -13.15 -19.55 -2.07
CA HIS A 369 -12.95 -19.41 -0.62
C HIS A 369 -13.17 -17.96 -0.14
N GLY A 370 -14.08 -17.20 -0.77
CA GLY A 370 -14.23 -15.75 -0.52
C GLY A 370 -14.44 -15.35 0.94
N THR A 371 -15.25 -16.09 1.70
CA THR A 371 -15.47 -15.84 3.13
C THR A 371 -14.23 -16.18 3.97
N ASP A 372 -13.44 -17.18 3.59
CA ASP A 372 -12.18 -17.50 4.26
C ASP A 372 -11.13 -16.42 4.01
N VAL A 373 -11.12 -15.80 2.82
CA VAL A 373 -10.29 -14.62 2.55
C VAL A 373 -10.67 -13.46 3.46
N VAL A 374 -11.96 -13.15 3.61
CA VAL A 374 -12.43 -12.11 4.55
C VAL A 374 -12.03 -12.43 5.98
N ARG A 375 -12.23 -13.67 6.43
CA ARG A 375 -11.84 -14.09 7.78
C ARG A 375 -10.33 -13.99 8.00
N PHE A 376 -9.52 -14.33 7.00
CA PHE A 376 -8.07 -14.18 7.06
C PHE A 376 -7.66 -12.71 7.27
N THR A 377 -8.26 -11.78 6.52
CA THR A 377 -7.89 -10.36 6.55
C THR A 377 -8.39 -9.60 7.78
N GLN A 378 -9.22 -10.20 8.64
CA GLN A 378 -9.59 -9.60 9.92
C GLN A 378 -8.41 -9.55 10.89
N LYS A 379 -7.53 -10.56 10.87
CA LYS A 379 -6.38 -10.66 11.80
C LYS A 379 -5.02 -10.58 11.12
N ASN A 380 -4.93 -11.08 9.89
CA ASN A 380 -3.68 -11.18 9.13
C ASN A 380 -3.61 -10.15 8.02
N ILE A 381 -2.43 -9.96 7.43
CA ILE A 381 -2.26 -9.09 6.28
C ILE A 381 -2.29 -9.91 4.99
N LEU A 382 -3.13 -9.52 4.04
CA LEU A 382 -3.12 -10.03 2.68
C LEU A 382 -2.52 -8.98 1.75
N ARG A 383 -1.44 -9.38 1.08
CA ARG A 383 -0.77 -8.60 0.03
C ARG A 383 -1.15 -9.16 -1.33
N ILE A 384 -1.58 -8.28 -2.24
CA ILE A 384 -1.89 -8.61 -3.63
C ILE A 384 -0.90 -7.90 -4.53
N TYR A 385 -0.35 -8.59 -5.52
CA TYR A 385 0.61 -8.01 -6.45
C TYR A 385 0.26 -8.30 -7.92
N PRO A 386 0.68 -7.43 -8.86
CA PRO A 386 0.45 -7.62 -10.29
C PRO A 386 1.08 -8.92 -10.80
N LYS A 387 0.43 -9.60 -11.75
CA LYS A 387 1.00 -10.79 -12.41
C LYS A 387 2.21 -10.44 -13.28
N GLY A 388 3.14 -11.39 -13.42
CA GLY A 388 4.39 -11.19 -14.18
C GLY A 388 4.20 -10.86 -15.67
N THR A 389 3.06 -11.24 -16.27
CA THR A 389 2.76 -10.88 -17.68
C THR A 389 2.47 -9.39 -17.90
N ARG A 390 2.38 -8.58 -16.82
CA ARG A 390 2.27 -7.11 -16.89
C ARG A 390 3.63 -6.46 -17.04
N PHE A 391 4.41 -6.86 -18.05
CA PHE A 391 5.76 -6.37 -18.29
C PHE A 391 5.83 -4.85 -18.51
N ASN A 392 4.76 -4.24 -19.01
CA ASN A 392 4.63 -2.79 -19.19
C ASN A 392 4.27 -2.01 -17.91
N SER A 393 4.32 -2.65 -16.74
CA SER A 393 3.97 -2.06 -15.45
C SER A 393 2.52 -1.54 -15.37
N SER A 394 1.61 -2.17 -16.13
CA SER A 394 0.16 -1.94 -15.97
C SER A 394 -0.34 -2.43 -14.61
N ASN A 395 -1.54 -1.98 -14.22
CA ASN A 395 -2.16 -2.33 -12.93
C ASN A 395 -3.49 -3.06 -13.12
N TYR A 396 -3.89 -3.83 -12.10
CA TYR A 396 -5.12 -4.61 -12.05
C TYR A 396 -6.26 -3.85 -11.37
N LYS A 397 -7.48 -4.37 -11.40
CA LYS A 397 -8.64 -3.76 -10.72
C LYS A 397 -8.51 -4.00 -9.20
N PRO A 398 -8.38 -2.95 -8.36
CA PRO A 398 -8.08 -3.13 -6.93
C PRO A 398 -9.29 -3.61 -6.11
N LEU A 399 -10.50 -3.42 -6.65
CA LEU A 399 -11.76 -3.64 -5.92
C LEU A 399 -11.92 -5.09 -5.42
N ILE A 400 -11.45 -6.10 -6.16
CA ILE A 400 -11.55 -7.49 -5.71
C ILE A 400 -10.80 -7.68 -4.38
N GLY A 401 -9.60 -7.10 -4.26
CA GLY A 401 -8.82 -7.14 -3.02
C GLY A 401 -9.53 -6.42 -1.88
N TRP A 402 -9.92 -5.16 -2.10
CA TRP A 402 -10.55 -4.36 -1.04
C TRP A 402 -11.91 -4.91 -0.58
N MET A 403 -12.72 -5.46 -1.49
CA MET A 403 -13.99 -6.12 -1.13
C MET A 403 -13.81 -7.33 -0.22
N HIS A 404 -12.63 -7.95 -0.23
CA HIS A 404 -12.28 -9.08 0.65
C HIS A 404 -11.36 -8.67 1.81
N GLY A 405 -11.21 -7.37 2.05
CA GLY A 405 -10.44 -6.83 3.17
C GLY A 405 -8.92 -6.84 2.99
N ALA A 406 -8.40 -7.11 1.79
CA ALA A 406 -6.96 -7.12 1.55
C ALA A 406 -6.33 -5.74 1.80
N GLN A 407 -5.36 -5.69 2.71
CA GLN A 407 -4.76 -4.44 3.19
C GLN A 407 -3.73 -3.89 2.21
N MET A 408 -2.88 -4.77 1.67
CA MET A 408 -1.75 -4.39 0.82
C MET A 408 -2.03 -4.71 -0.65
N VAL A 409 -2.90 -3.92 -1.28
CA VAL A 409 -3.18 -4.03 -2.72
C VAL A 409 -2.09 -3.25 -3.48
N ALA A 410 -1.02 -3.94 -3.87
CA ALA A 410 0.22 -3.35 -4.40
C ALA A 410 0.11 -2.95 -5.87
N PHE A 411 0.57 -1.74 -6.19
CA PHE A 411 0.47 -1.15 -7.53
C PHE A 411 1.83 -0.67 -8.05
N ASN A 412 2.06 -0.83 -9.35
CA ASN A 412 3.16 -0.19 -10.07
C ASN A 412 2.93 1.32 -10.12
N MET A 413 3.64 2.08 -9.28
CA MET A 413 3.46 3.54 -9.10
C MET A 413 4.03 4.37 -10.26
N GLN A 414 4.99 3.80 -10.99
CA GLN A 414 5.57 4.33 -12.22
C GLN A 414 4.68 4.14 -13.45
N GLY A 415 3.62 3.33 -13.34
CA GLY A 415 2.67 3.10 -14.41
C GLY A 415 1.67 4.26 -14.60
N TYR A 416 0.63 4.01 -15.39
CA TYR A 416 -0.45 4.95 -15.63
C TYR A 416 -1.79 4.22 -15.81
N GLY A 417 -2.87 4.99 -15.87
CA GLY A 417 -4.19 4.50 -16.24
C GLY A 417 -5.22 4.49 -15.10
N ARG A 418 -6.45 4.11 -15.48
CA ARG A 418 -7.66 4.24 -14.65
C ARG A 418 -7.50 3.64 -13.24
N TYR A 419 -6.92 2.45 -13.13
CA TYR A 419 -6.81 1.79 -11.83
C TYR A 419 -5.82 2.47 -10.89
N LEU A 420 -4.74 3.04 -11.43
CA LEU A 420 -3.80 3.82 -10.62
C LEU A 420 -4.46 5.12 -10.12
N TRP A 421 -5.28 5.77 -10.96
CA TRP A 421 -6.08 6.92 -10.53
C TRP A 421 -7.10 6.56 -9.45
N LEU A 422 -7.77 5.41 -9.57
CA LEU A 422 -8.70 4.93 -8.54
C LEU A 422 -7.98 4.71 -7.21
N MET A 423 -6.78 4.12 -7.26
CA MET A 423 -5.94 3.93 -6.09
C MET A 423 -5.52 5.28 -5.47
N HIS A 424 -5.04 6.24 -6.28
CA HIS A 424 -4.72 7.58 -5.78
C HIS A 424 -5.95 8.24 -5.14
N GLY A 425 -7.13 8.13 -5.76
CA GLY A 425 -8.38 8.65 -5.21
C GLY A 425 -8.73 8.04 -3.86
N MET A 426 -8.69 6.71 -3.75
CA MET A 426 -8.97 5.98 -2.49
C MET A 426 -8.10 6.50 -1.34
N PHE A 427 -6.80 6.68 -1.57
CA PHE A 427 -5.86 7.10 -0.53
C PHE A 427 -5.70 8.61 -0.36
N ARG A 428 -6.46 9.44 -1.10
CA ARG A 428 -6.68 10.85 -0.70
C ARG A 428 -7.64 10.96 0.49
N SER A 429 -8.41 9.91 0.77
CA SER A 429 -9.27 9.82 1.96
C SER A 429 -8.44 9.87 3.25
N ASN A 430 -9.12 10.14 4.38
CA ASN A 430 -8.51 10.15 5.71
C ASN A 430 -7.25 11.04 5.80
N GLY A 431 -7.35 12.27 5.27
CA GLY A 431 -6.26 13.24 5.26
C GLY A 431 -5.06 12.87 4.39
N GLY A 432 -5.24 11.98 3.41
CA GLY A 432 -4.13 11.56 2.54
C GLY A 432 -3.04 10.76 3.25
N CYS A 433 -3.31 10.27 4.47
CA CYS A 433 -2.27 9.75 5.35
C CYS A 433 -1.74 8.35 4.96
N GLY A 434 -2.33 7.73 3.93
CA GLY A 434 -1.95 6.43 3.39
C GLY A 434 -2.53 5.22 4.12
N TYR A 435 -3.37 5.45 5.13
CA TYR A 435 -4.13 4.43 5.85
C TYR A 435 -5.62 4.79 5.83
N VAL A 436 -6.47 3.83 5.44
CA VAL A 436 -7.93 3.99 5.43
C VAL A 436 -8.54 2.82 6.18
N LYS A 437 -9.17 3.09 7.33
CA LYS A 437 -9.84 2.06 8.13
C LYS A 437 -10.89 1.32 7.27
N LYS A 438 -10.90 0.00 7.35
CA LYS A 438 -11.88 -0.85 6.67
C LYS A 438 -13.28 -0.59 7.24
N PRO A 439 -14.35 -0.85 6.47
CA PRO A 439 -15.70 -0.91 7.02
C PRO A 439 -15.85 -1.99 8.10
N ASP A 440 -16.69 -1.74 9.10
CA ASP A 440 -16.92 -2.64 10.24
C ASP A 440 -17.28 -4.07 9.84
N PHE A 441 -18.03 -4.26 8.75
CA PHE A 441 -18.41 -5.58 8.27
C PHE A 441 -17.24 -6.41 7.70
N LEU A 442 -16.10 -5.80 7.40
CA LEU A 442 -14.85 -6.49 7.02
C LEU A 442 -13.90 -6.71 8.21
N MET A 443 -14.27 -6.24 9.40
CA MET A 443 -13.47 -6.34 10.63
C MET A 443 -14.16 -7.26 11.64
N ASN A 444 -15.48 -7.25 11.69
CA ASN A 444 -16.26 -7.94 12.70
C ASN A 444 -16.77 -9.31 12.22
N VAL A 445 -16.85 -10.26 13.16
CA VAL A 445 -17.54 -11.53 12.99
C VAL A 445 -18.94 -11.41 13.59
N ASN A 446 -19.96 -11.88 12.89
CA ASN A 446 -21.33 -11.87 13.39
C ASN A 446 -21.47 -12.82 14.61
N PRO A 447 -22.48 -12.64 15.48
CA PRO A 447 -22.69 -13.51 16.64
C PRO A 447 -22.83 -15.01 16.31
N ASN A 448 -23.27 -15.35 15.10
CA ASN A 448 -23.39 -16.72 14.61
C ASN A 448 -22.08 -17.27 13.98
N GLY A 449 -20.95 -16.56 14.12
CA GLY A 449 -19.65 -16.96 13.57
C GLY A 449 -19.47 -16.71 12.06
N SER A 450 -20.48 -16.17 11.39
CA SER A 450 -20.40 -15.81 9.97
C SER A 450 -19.66 -14.50 9.75
N VAL A 451 -19.04 -14.37 8.59
CA VAL A 451 -18.38 -13.13 8.13
C VAL A 451 -19.10 -12.59 6.90
N PHE A 452 -18.78 -11.35 6.53
CA PHE A 452 -19.29 -10.76 5.28
C PHE A 452 -18.99 -11.68 4.08
N ASN A 453 -20.02 -11.95 3.29
CA ASN A 453 -19.91 -12.68 2.03
C ASN A 453 -20.00 -11.69 0.86
N PRO A 454 -18.88 -11.39 0.16
CA PRO A 454 -18.88 -10.44 -0.96
C PRO A 454 -19.74 -10.85 -2.15
N LYS A 455 -20.17 -12.12 -2.22
CA LYS A 455 -21.07 -12.65 -3.26
C LYS A 455 -22.53 -12.68 -2.85
N ALA A 456 -22.86 -12.31 -1.61
CA ALA A 456 -24.25 -12.26 -1.18
C ALA A 456 -25.00 -11.17 -1.97
N ASP A 457 -26.21 -11.48 -2.41
CA ASP A 457 -27.10 -10.49 -3.01
C ASP A 457 -27.56 -9.52 -1.92
N LEU A 458 -27.08 -8.28 -2.03
CA LEU A 458 -27.44 -7.20 -1.12
C LEU A 458 -28.43 -6.26 -1.80
N PRO A 459 -29.41 -5.69 -1.07
CA PRO A 459 -30.32 -4.72 -1.63
C PRO A 459 -29.54 -3.50 -2.13
N VAL A 460 -29.81 -3.10 -3.37
CA VAL A 460 -29.16 -1.94 -4.00
C VAL A 460 -29.54 -0.68 -3.23
N LYS A 461 -28.55 -0.07 -2.57
CA LYS A 461 -28.70 1.28 -2.02
C LYS A 461 -28.46 2.29 -3.15
N LYS A 462 -29.49 3.09 -3.46
CA LYS A 462 -29.41 4.16 -4.48
C LYS A 462 -28.88 5.48 -3.92
N THR A 463 -28.67 5.55 -2.61
CA THR A 463 -28.13 6.71 -1.91
C THR A 463 -26.85 6.30 -1.18
N LEU A 464 -25.77 7.05 -1.42
CA LEU A 464 -24.62 7.07 -0.54
C LEU A 464 -25.02 7.94 0.67
N LYS A 465 -24.84 7.41 1.89
CA LYS A 465 -25.08 8.19 3.11
C LYS A 465 -23.95 9.18 3.33
#